data_AF-A0AAD8JMZ3-F1
#
_entry.id   AF-A0AAD8JMZ3-F1
#
_cell.length_a   1.000
_cell.length_b   1.000
_cell.length_c   1.000
_cell.angle_alpha   90.00
_cell.angle_beta   90.00
_cell.angle_gamma   90.00
#
_symmetry.space_group_name_H-M   'P 1'
#
loop_
_entity.id
_entity.type
_entity.pdbx_description
1 polymer ?
#
loop_
_entity_poly.entity_id
_entity_poly.type
_entity_poly.pdbx_seq_one_letter_code
_entity_poly.pdbx_strand_id
1 'polypeptide(L)'
;MDHKSLEIFSGIAYRCLKESREDRPKMVKVVKELQAALESQELHDCQEGLESEEFSEWDSPLIYYEEITKAVEPPLNYKSRVHLRKHLSKGVLLNDGKTWFYLDKNGKKCHMLSTRAAGIHGQSMLHQCLPESRFGEACQFDSQKLVTYGLVRYYLVSTKTIYASYLVYKLPEVHSRFEAPIKVWGENYLDLGYISWYIYLVRPQTPLIRPKDGESTHNPINKPKIKGLPQQRNDGWMEVVIWEFNTATTEPIYMGLQLETCGVEKLSGLIIQGIEIRPI
;
A
#
# COMPACT_ATOMS: atom_id res chain seq x y z
N MET A 1 -22.87 -20.45 2.07
CA MET A 1 -23.74 -19.61 2.93
C MET A 1 -23.82 -20.28 4.29
N ASP A 2 -23.50 -19.55 5.36
CA ASP A 2 -23.39 -20.09 6.72
C ASP A 2 -24.74 -20.46 7.33
N HIS A 3 -24.87 -21.68 7.83
CA HIS A 3 -26.12 -22.14 8.43
C HIS A 3 -26.53 -21.31 9.64
N LYS A 4 -25.55 -20.95 10.50
CA LYS A 4 -25.79 -20.19 11.71
C LYS A 4 -26.16 -18.73 11.40
N SER A 5 -25.50 -18.10 10.43
CA SER A 5 -25.89 -16.77 9.94
C SER A 5 -27.32 -16.75 9.44
N LEU A 6 -27.68 -17.74 8.61
CA LEU A 6 -29.01 -17.85 8.04
C LEU A 6 -30.07 -18.05 9.13
N GLU A 7 -29.78 -18.84 10.16
CA GLU A 7 -30.67 -19.03 11.30
C GLU A 7 -30.89 -17.73 12.08
N ILE A 8 -29.82 -16.98 12.38
CA ILE A 8 -29.91 -15.69 13.09
C ILE A 8 -30.69 -14.67 12.25
N PHE A 9 -30.34 -14.55 10.96
CA PHE A 9 -30.98 -13.62 10.03
C PHE A 9 -32.48 -13.92 9.86
N SER A 10 -32.82 -15.17 9.57
CA SER A 10 -34.22 -15.58 9.39
C SER A 10 -35.01 -15.42 10.70
N GLY A 11 -34.42 -15.77 11.84
CA GLY A 11 -35.03 -15.61 13.15
C GLY A 11 -35.35 -14.16 13.52
N ILE A 12 -34.49 -13.19 13.17
CA ILE A 12 -34.82 -11.77 13.36
C ILE A 12 -35.84 -11.27 12.32
N ALA A 13 -35.74 -11.69 11.06
CA ALA A 13 -36.67 -11.30 10.00
C ALA A 13 -38.12 -11.73 10.32
N TYR A 14 -38.34 -12.98 10.74
CA TYR A 14 -39.67 -13.46 11.12
C TYR A 14 -40.26 -12.71 12.32
N ARG A 15 -39.43 -12.32 13.29
CA ARG A 15 -39.89 -11.51 14.43
C ARG A 15 -40.32 -10.10 14.00
N CYS A 16 -39.65 -9.50 13.02
CA CYS A 16 -40.03 -8.19 12.47
C CYS A 16 -41.39 -8.21 11.75
N LEU A 17 -41.81 -9.37 11.24
CA LEU A 17 -43.05 -9.55 10.47
C LEU A 17 -44.25 -10.00 11.32
N LYS A 18 -44.12 -10.09 12.65
CA LYS A 18 -45.24 -10.47 13.53
C LYS A 18 -46.40 -9.48 13.41
N GLU A 19 -47.64 -9.99 13.42
CA GLU A 19 -48.85 -9.17 13.28
C GLU A 19 -48.95 -8.15 14.40
N SER A 20 -48.85 -8.61 15.65
CA SER A 20 -48.82 -7.75 16.84
C SER A 20 -47.58 -6.86 16.84
N ARG A 21 -47.77 -5.57 17.09
CA ARG A 21 -46.68 -4.59 17.20
C ARG A 21 -45.80 -4.85 18.43
N GLU A 22 -46.36 -5.43 19.48
CA GLU A 22 -45.65 -5.70 20.74
C GLU A 22 -44.62 -6.82 20.60
N ASP A 23 -44.88 -7.78 19.69
CA ASP A 23 -43.97 -8.90 19.39
C ASP A 23 -42.82 -8.50 18.46
N ARG A 24 -42.92 -7.33 17.80
CA ARG A 24 -41.88 -6.84 16.90
C ARG A 24 -40.69 -6.30 17.71
N PRO A 25 -39.45 -6.70 17.39
CA PRO A 25 -38.27 -6.23 18.10
C PRO A 25 -38.03 -4.74 17.85
N LYS A 26 -37.44 -4.05 18.84
CA LYS A 26 -36.90 -2.71 18.64
C LYS A 26 -35.72 -2.74 17.67
N MET A 27 -35.51 -1.65 16.93
CA MET A 27 -34.43 -1.52 15.94
C MET A 27 -33.03 -1.83 16.52
N VAL A 28 -32.76 -1.43 17.77
CA VAL A 28 -31.49 -1.74 18.45
C VAL A 28 -31.22 -3.25 18.51
N LYS A 29 -32.26 -4.06 18.75
CA LYS A 29 -32.15 -5.52 18.75
C LYS A 29 -31.98 -6.07 17.34
N VAL A 30 -32.67 -5.49 16.35
CA VAL A 30 -32.55 -5.87 14.94
C VAL A 30 -31.11 -5.67 14.46
N VAL A 31 -30.54 -4.48 14.66
CA VAL A 31 -29.15 -4.17 14.26
C VAL A 31 -28.16 -5.12 14.94
N LYS A 32 -28.34 -5.39 16.24
CA LYS A 32 -27.46 -6.30 16.98
C LYS A 32 -27.48 -7.72 16.40
N GLU A 33 -28.65 -8.25 16.06
CA GLU A 33 -28.81 -9.60 15.52
C GLU A 33 -28.32 -9.68 14.06
N LEU A 34 -28.58 -8.64 13.25
CA LEU A 34 -28.04 -8.54 11.89
C LEU A 34 -26.51 -8.48 11.88
N GLN A 35 -25.92 -7.74 12.83
CA GLN A 35 -24.48 -7.71 12.99
C GLN A 35 -23.93 -9.09 13.36
N ALA A 36 -24.59 -9.81 14.28
CA ALA A 36 -24.19 -11.17 14.65
C ALA A 36 -24.34 -12.16 13.48
N ALA A 37 -25.40 -12.04 12.68
CA ALA A 37 -25.59 -12.84 11.47
C ALA A 37 -24.49 -12.55 10.44
N LEU A 38 -24.18 -11.27 10.20
CA LEU A 38 -23.11 -10.87 9.29
C LEU A 38 -21.75 -11.40 9.76
N GLU A 39 -21.42 -11.27 11.05
CA GLU A 39 -20.20 -11.82 11.64
C GLU A 39 -20.10 -13.34 11.43
N SER A 40 -21.22 -14.07 11.56
CA SER A 40 -21.27 -15.53 11.32
C SER A 40 -21.07 -15.89 9.85
N GLN A 41 -21.68 -15.13 8.93
CA GLN A 41 -21.51 -15.34 7.48
C GLN A 41 -20.07 -15.08 7.06
N GLU A 42 -19.48 -13.99 7.53
CA GLU A 42 -18.08 -13.63 7.24
C GLU A 42 -17.11 -14.69 7.78
N LEU A 43 -17.40 -15.30 8.94
CA LEU A 43 -16.58 -16.40 9.49
C LEU A 43 -16.58 -17.63 8.58
N HIS A 44 -17.73 -17.99 8.03
CA HIS A 44 -17.89 -19.13 7.13
C HIS A 44 -17.27 -18.91 5.76
N ASP A 45 -17.47 -17.72 5.16
CA ASP A 45 -16.89 -17.40 3.85
C ASP A 45 -15.35 -17.39 3.89
N CYS A 46 -14.77 -17.09 5.06
CA CYS A 46 -13.33 -17.23 5.27
C CYS A 46 -12.87 -18.69 5.41
N GLN A 47 -13.76 -19.64 5.76
CA GLN A 47 -13.43 -21.06 5.87
C GLN A 47 -13.58 -21.80 4.54
N GLU A 48 -14.59 -21.48 3.74
CA GLU A 48 -14.72 -22.02 2.37
C GLU A 48 -13.55 -21.61 1.46
N GLY A 49 -12.91 -20.46 1.72
CA GLY A 49 -11.69 -20.04 1.03
C GLY A 49 -10.41 -20.79 1.43
N LEU A 50 -10.47 -21.73 2.39
CA LEU A 50 -9.31 -22.49 2.91
C LEU A 50 -9.20 -23.91 2.32
N GLU A 51 -10.17 -24.38 1.54
CA GLU A 51 -10.12 -25.74 0.94
C GLU A 51 -9.39 -25.81 -0.41
N SER A 52 -8.87 -24.69 -0.94
CA SER A 52 -7.95 -24.72 -2.07
C SER A 52 -6.52 -25.01 -1.59
N GLU A 53 -6.01 -26.19 -1.95
CA GLU A 53 -4.70 -26.75 -1.64
C GLU A 53 -3.50 -25.87 -2.06
N GLU A 54 -3.20 -24.82 -1.30
CA GLU A 54 -1.85 -24.25 -1.21
C GLU A 54 -1.61 -23.85 0.25
N PHE A 55 -0.52 -24.34 0.85
CA PHE A 55 -0.08 -23.98 2.21
C PHE A 55 0.09 -22.46 2.27
N SER A 56 -0.97 -21.81 2.68
CA SER A 56 -1.04 -20.36 2.68
C SER A 56 -0.38 -19.85 3.95
N GLU A 57 0.29 -18.72 3.88
CA GLU A 57 0.97 -18.07 5.00
C GLU A 57 0.05 -17.85 6.23
N TRP A 58 -1.26 -18.08 6.08
CA TRP A 58 -2.34 -18.03 7.07
C TRP A 58 -2.38 -19.14 8.10
N ASP A 59 -1.82 -20.31 7.79
CA ASP A 59 -1.66 -21.39 8.77
C ASP A 59 -0.58 -21.04 9.81
N SER A 60 0.13 -19.91 9.61
CA SER A 60 1.14 -19.42 10.55
C SER A 60 0.54 -19.07 11.92
N PRO A 61 1.23 -19.34 13.04
CA PRO A 61 0.72 -19.07 14.37
C PRO A 61 0.47 -17.57 14.62
N LEU A 62 -0.41 -17.24 15.58
CA LEU A 62 -0.71 -15.84 16.00
C LEU A 62 0.55 -15.01 16.30
N ILE A 63 1.64 -15.68 16.68
CA ILE A 63 2.98 -15.09 16.86
C ILE A 63 3.43 -14.24 15.67
N TYR A 64 2.97 -14.56 14.45
CA TYR A 64 3.35 -13.88 13.22
C TYR A 64 2.79 -12.45 13.07
N TYR A 65 1.76 -12.11 13.85
CA TYR A 65 1.15 -10.78 13.90
C TYR A 65 1.35 -10.10 15.25
N GLU A 66 2.04 -10.72 16.20
CA GLU A 66 2.19 -10.22 17.56
C GLU A 66 2.84 -8.83 17.57
N GLU A 67 3.93 -8.65 16.83
CA GLU A 67 4.63 -7.37 16.68
C GLU A 67 3.72 -6.28 16.09
N ILE A 68 2.90 -6.65 15.10
CA ILE A 68 1.94 -5.74 14.48
C ILE A 68 0.88 -5.34 15.49
N THR A 69 0.23 -6.30 16.16
CA THR A 69 -0.83 -6.04 17.14
C THR A 69 -0.38 -5.19 18.32
N LYS A 70 0.88 -5.37 18.77
CA LYS A 70 1.49 -4.53 19.82
C LYS A 70 1.76 -3.10 19.37
N ALA A 71 2.01 -2.89 18.08
CA ALA A 71 2.34 -1.58 17.52
C ALA A 71 1.11 -0.78 17.04
N VAL A 72 -0.10 -1.36 17.05
CA VAL A 72 -1.31 -0.68 16.56
C VAL A 72 -1.77 0.40 17.54
N GLU A 73 -2.10 1.56 17.00
CA GLU A 73 -2.67 2.68 17.74
C GLU A 73 -3.93 3.22 17.04
N PRO A 74 -5.10 3.27 17.72
CA PRO A 74 -5.38 2.72 19.04
C PRO A 74 -5.40 1.16 19.04
N PRO A 75 -5.26 0.50 20.20
CA PRO A 75 -5.25 -0.96 20.29
C PRO A 75 -6.48 -1.61 19.64
N LEU A 76 -6.25 -2.69 18.90
CA LEU A 76 -7.33 -3.43 18.25
C LEU A 76 -8.12 -4.27 19.26
N ASN A 77 -9.44 -4.12 19.23
CA ASN A 77 -10.34 -4.99 19.98
C ASN A 77 -10.80 -6.14 19.08
N TYR A 78 -10.07 -7.26 19.09
CA TYR A 78 -10.43 -8.46 18.34
C TYR A 78 -10.73 -9.65 19.27
N LYS A 79 -11.68 -10.50 18.87
CA LYS A 79 -12.15 -11.67 19.65
C LYS A 79 -11.79 -13.00 18.98
N SER A 80 -11.30 -12.96 17.75
CA SER A 80 -10.93 -14.12 16.94
C SER A 80 -9.89 -13.74 15.89
N ARG A 81 -9.21 -14.73 15.30
CA ARG A 81 -8.27 -14.54 14.18
C ARG A 81 -8.95 -13.88 12.98
N VAL A 82 -10.20 -14.25 12.71
CA VAL A 82 -10.98 -13.68 11.59
C VAL A 82 -11.31 -12.20 11.86
N HIS A 83 -11.70 -11.86 13.10
CA HIS A 83 -11.95 -10.47 13.45
C HIS A 83 -10.68 -9.62 13.32
N LEU A 84 -9.53 -10.15 13.75
CA LEU A 84 -8.23 -9.51 13.55
C LEU A 84 -7.92 -9.31 12.06
N ARG A 85 -8.09 -10.34 11.23
CA ARG A 85 -7.86 -10.24 9.77
C ARG A 85 -8.72 -9.14 9.16
N LYS A 86 -10.01 -9.06 9.49
CA LYS A 86 -10.91 -8.01 8.99
C LYS A 86 -10.42 -6.61 9.35
N HIS A 87 -9.91 -6.41 10.56
CA HIS A 87 -9.30 -5.14 10.94
C HIS A 87 -8.05 -4.85 10.10
N LEU A 88 -7.15 -5.81 9.98
CA LEU A 88 -5.90 -5.64 9.24
C LEU A 88 -6.13 -5.46 7.73
N SER A 89 -7.13 -6.09 7.12
CA SER A 89 -7.49 -5.88 5.71
C SER A 89 -8.06 -4.49 5.42
N LYS A 90 -8.71 -3.85 6.41
CA LYS A 90 -9.15 -2.44 6.29
C LYS A 90 -7.99 -1.45 6.42
N GLY A 91 -6.93 -1.88 7.09
CA GLY A 91 -5.74 -1.11 7.37
C GLY A 91 -5.77 -0.43 8.74
N VAL A 92 -4.58 -0.32 9.33
CA VAL A 92 -4.35 0.14 10.70
C VAL A 92 -3.09 0.99 10.77
N LEU A 93 -3.07 1.94 11.69
CA LEU A 93 -1.92 2.79 11.95
C LEU A 93 -1.01 2.14 13.01
N LEU A 94 0.29 2.13 12.73
CA LEU A 94 1.35 1.66 13.61
C LEU A 94 2.36 2.79 13.88
N ASN A 95 3.17 2.64 14.93
CA ASN A 95 4.34 3.46 15.23
C ASN A 95 4.01 4.97 15.30
N ASP A 96 3.18 5.38 16.26
CA ASP A 96 2.67 6.76 16.39
C ASP A 96 1.94 7.29 15.14
N GLY A 97 1.26 6.42 14.40
CA GLY A 97 0.57 6.79 13.17
C GLY A 97 1.46 7.09 11.97
N LYS A 98 2.73 6.69 11.99
CA LYS A 98 3.68 6.95 10.90
C LYS A 98 3.76 5.82 9.86
N THR A 99 3.16 4.66 10.15
CA THR A 99 3.10 3.50 9.26
C THR A 99 1.65 3.03 9.13
N TRP A 100 1.13 2.94 7.90
CA TRP A 100 -0.19 2.39 7.61
C TRP A 100 -0.01 0.96 7.14
N PHE A 101 -0.38 -0.02 7.96
CA PHE A 101 -0.28 -1.44 7.62
C PHE A 101 -1.62 -1.98 7.16
N TYR A 102 -1.63 -2.87 6.17
CA TYR A 102 -2.82 -3.61 5.79
C TYR A 102 -2.50 -4.97 5.14
N LEU A 103 -3.52 -5.81 5.01
CA LEU A 103 -3.44 -7.08 4.28
C LEU A 103 -4.10 -6.95 2.92
N ASP A 104 -3.46 -7.42 1.85
CA ASP A 104 -4.07 -7.45 0.53
C ASP A 104 -5.20 -8.51 0.42
N LYS A 105 -5.75 -8.73 -0.78
CA LYS A 105 -6.82 -9.72 -1.01
C LYS A 105 -6.37 -11.17 -0.77
N ASN A 106 -5.10 -11.46 -1.01
CA ASN A 106 -4.46 -12.74 -0.69
C ASN A 106 -3.94 -12.74 0.76
N GLY A 107 -4.11 -11.60 1.43
CA GLY A 107 -3.58 -11.06 2.68
C GLY A 107 -2.08 -11.15 2.86
N LYS A 108 -1.33 -11.00 1.77
CA LYS A 108 0.08 -10.65 1.90
C LYS A 108 0.18 -9.29 2.60
N LYS A 109 1.23 -9.15 3.40
CA LYS A 109 1.48 -7.96 4.21
C LYS A 109 1.81 -6.77 3.31
N CYS A 110 1.11 -5.66 3.50
CA CYS A 110 1.35 -4.40 2.81
C CYS A 110 1.52 -3.29 3.85
N HIS A 111 2.31 -2.29 3.53
CA HIS A 111 2.40 -1.11 4.38
C HIS A 111 2.82 0.13 3.63
N MET A 112 2.33 1.29 4.07
CA MET A 112 2.78 2.58 3.62
C MET A 112 3.51 3.28 4.76
N LEU A 113 4.70 3.79 4.46
CA LEU A 113 5.49 4.62 5.35
C LEU A 113 5.17 6.08 5.03
N SER A 114 4.83 6.87 6.05
CA SER A 114 4.80 8.34 5.93
C SER A 114 6.16 8.86 5.45
N THR A 115 6.20 10.09 4.95
CA THR A 115 7.46 10.74 4.54
C THR A 115 8.52 10.72 5.66
N ARG A 116 8.10 10.88 6.92
CA ARG A 116 8.99 10.79 8.10
C ARG A 116 9.52 9.37 8.31
N ALA A 117 8.64 8.36 8.27
CA ALA A 117 9.04 6.96 8.50
C ALA A 117 9.87 6.38 7.35
N ALA A 118 9.64 6.85 6.12
CA ALA A 118 10.42 6.49 4.94
C ALA A 118 11.82 7.14 4.94
N GLY A 119 12.10 8.07 5.84
CA GLY A 119 13.34 8.84 5.83
C GLY A 119 13.46 9.68 4.56
N ILE A 120 12.35 10.20 4.04
CA ILE A 120 12.38 11.11 2.90
C ILE A 120 12.92 12.45 3.37
N HIS A 121 13.96 12.94 2.71
CA HIS A 121 14.51 14.26 2.96
C HIS A 121 14.94 14.96 1.65
N GLY A 122 14.93 16.28 1.69
CA GLY A 122 15.41 17.19 0.65
C GLY A 122 15.92 18.48 1.29
N GLN A 123 16.45 19.39 0.48
CA GLN A 123 16.93 20.68 1.00
C GLN A 123 15.81 21.55 1.59
N SER A 124 14.60 21.44 1.03
CA SER A 124 13.41 22.14 1.50
C SER A 124 12.21 21.21 1.46
N MET A 125 11.57 21.06 2.62
CA MET A 125 10.37 20.25 2.83
C MET A 125 9.45 20.95 3.81
N LEU A 126 8.16 21.02 3.48
CA LEU A 126 7.14 21.61 4.33
C LEU A 126 6.07 20.55 4.63
N HIS A 127 5.97 20.15 5.89
CA HIS A 127 4.88 19.28 6.35
C HIS A 127 3.62 20.11 6.49
N GLN A 128 2.54 19.63 5.89
CA GLN A 128 1.23 20.27 5.95
C GLN A 128 0.17 19.26 6.40
N CYS A 129 -0.78 19.75 7.19
CA CYS A 129 -1.98 18.98 7.51
C CYS A 129 -2.77 18.74 6.23
N LEU A 130 -3.09 17.48 5.96
CA LEU A 130 -3.81 17.06 4.77
C LEU A 130 -4.77 15.93 5.17
N PRO A 131 -6.03 16.23 5.54
CA PRO A 131 -6.97 15.25 6.08
C PRO A 131 -7.25 14.06 5.14
N GLU A 132 -7.22 14.28 3.83
CA GLU A 132 -7.33 13.23 2.82
C GLU A 132 -6.09 12.32 2.71
N SER A 133 -5.01 12.63 3.44
CA SER A 133 -3.86 11.74 3.58
C SER A 133 -4.14 10.63 4.60
N ARG A 134 -3.63 9.42 4.36
CA ARG A 134 -3.69 8.30 5.31
C ARG A 134 -3.08 8.61 6.68
N PHE A 135 -2.17 9.58 6.73
CA PHE A 135 -1.47 10.00 7.95
C PHE A 135 -2.02 11.32 8.54
N GLY A 136 -3.04 11.92 7.92
CA GLY A 136 -3.50 13.28 8.26
C GLY A 136 -2.50 14.41 7.93
N GLU A 137 -1.31 14.06 7.44
CA GLU A 137 -0.29 14.98 6.94
C GLU A 137 0.30 14.49 5.61
N ALA A 138 0.89 15.41 4.86
CA ALA A 138 1.72 15.14 3.70
C ALA A 138 2.88 16.16 3.65
N CYS A 139 3.88 15.89 2.83
CA CYS A 139 5.03 16.77 2.66
C CYS A 139 4.97 17.46 1.30
N GLN A 140 4.94 18.79 1.27
CA GLN A 140 5.25 19.55 0.07
C GLN A 140 6.76 19.63 -0.11
N PHE A 141 7.22 19.24 -1.29
CA PHE A 141 8.62 19.12 -1.64
C PHE A 141 9.06 20.27 -2.54
N ASP A 142 10.25 20.83 -2.26
CA ASP A 142 10.84 21.90 -3.07
C ASP A 142 12.38 21.75 -3.19
N SER A 143 12.81 20.65 -3.81
CA SER A 143 14.22 20.34 -4.03
C SER A 143 14.42 19.65 -5.38
N GLN A 144 15.65 19.72 -5.93
CA GLN A 144 16.03 18.98 -7.15
C GLN A 144 16.24 17.49 -6.88
N LYS A 145 16.61 17.17 -5.64
CA LYS A 145 16.99 15.84 -5.19
C LYS A 145 16.16 15.44 -3.99
N LEU A 146 15.49 14.30 -4.12
CA LEU A 146 14.80 13.57 -3.07
C LEU A 146 15.63 12.36 -2.69
N VAL A 147 15.85 12.17 -1.40
CA VAL A 147 16.54 10.98 -0.90
C VAL A 147 15.65 10.28 0.10
N THR A 148 15.67 8.95 0.05
CA THR A 148 14.95 8.09 1.00
C THR A 148 15.93 7.07 1.55
N TYR A 149 15.99 7.00 2.88
CA TYR A 149 16.73 5.97 3.60
C TYR A 149 15.77 5.33 4.60
N GLY A 150 15.33 4.11 4.31
CA GLY A 150 14.38 3.38 5.12
C GLY A 150 14.83 1.95 5.37
N LEU A 151 14.56 1.45 6.58
CA LEU A 151 14.65 0.02 6.87
C LEU A 151 13.26 -0.60 6.69
N VAL A 152 13.13 -1.52 5.73
CA VAL A 152 11.92 -2.33 5.59
C VAL A 152 11.97 -3.43 6.66
N ARG A 153 11.09 -3.33 7.65
CA ARG A 153 11.06 -4.27 8.78
C ARG A 153 10.52 -5.62 8.32
N TYR A 154 11.23 -6.69 8.66
CA TYR A 154 10.87 -8.06 8.23
C TYR A 154 9.44 -8.45 8.62
N TYR A 155 8.95 -7.99 9.78
CA TYR A 155 7.61 -8.34 10.24
C TYR A 155 6.49 -7.64 9.47
N LEU A 156 6.80 -6.59 8.70
CA LEU A 156 5.87 -5.86 7.84
C LEU A 156 5.83 -6.39 6.41
N VAL A 157 6.61 -7.42 6.09
CA VAL A 157 6.64 -8.06 4.78
C VAL A 157 6.42 -9.57 4.90
N SER A 158 5.78 -10.14 3.90
CA SER A 158 5.66 -11.59 3.73
C SER A 158 6.93 -12.17 3.13
N THR A 159 7.33 -13.37 3.56
CA THR A 159 8.54 -14.04 3.06
C THR A 159 8.35 -14.60 1.64
N LYS A 160 9.46 -14.87 0.93
CA LYS A 160 9.47 -15.46 -0.42
C LYS A 160 8.53 -14.74 -1.40
N THR A 161 8.47 -13.42 -1.29
CA THR A 161 7.52 -12.59 -2.04
C THR A 161 8.30 -11.44 -2.67
N ILE A 162 8.00 -11.13 -3.92
CA ILE A 162 8.57 -9.96 -4.60
C ILE A 162 7.70 -8.77 -4.25
N TYR A 163 8.34 -7.70 -3.79
CA TYR A 163 7.71 -6.44 -3.43
C TYR A 163 8.15 -5.33 -4.36
N ALA A 164 7.26 -4.36 -4.55
CA ALA A 164 7.60 -3.06 -5.11
C ALA A 164 7.36 -1.95 -4.07
N SER A 165 8.23 -0.95 -4.09
CA SER A 165 8.08 0.32 -3.39
C SER A 165 7.52 1.36 -4.35
N TYR A 166 6.41 1.97 -3.98
CA TYR A 166 5.68 2.96 -4.76
C TYR A 166 5.81 4.32 -4.08
N LEU A 167 6.33 5.32 -4.79
CA LEU A 167 6.21 6.70 -4.35
C LEU A 167 4.76 7.13 -4.56
N VAL A 168 4.08 7.58 -3.51
CA VAL A 168 2.69 8.07 -3.58
C VAL A 168 2.65 9.57 -3.38
N TYR A 169 2.12 10.28 -4.38
CA TYR A 169 2.26 11.74 -4.49
C TYR A 169 1.09 12.41 -5.24
N LYS A 170 1.01 13.73 -5.17
CA LYS A 170 0.16 14.59 -6.00
C LYS A 170 1.02 15.62 -6.69
N LEU A 171 0.63 15.95 -7.92
CA LEU A 171 1.26 16.99 -8.72
C LEU A 171 0.60 18.35 -8.42
N PRO A 172 1.34 19.46 -8.53
CA PRO A 172 0.74 20.79 -8.53
C PRO A 172 -0.11 21.00 -9.79
N GLU A 173 -1.01 22.00 -9.78
CA GLU A 173 -1.87 22.32 -10.93
C GLU A 173 -1.04 22.52 -12.22
N VAL A 174 0.03 23.30 -12.14
CA VAL A 174 0.99 23.48 -13.24
C VAL A 174 2.12 22.46 -13.10
N HIS A 175 2.06 21.41 -13.91
CA HIS A 175 2.96 20.26 -13.80
C HIS A 175 3.81 19.97 -15.05
N SER A 176 3.92 20.91 -16.00
CA SER A 176 4.76 20.75 -17.21
C SER A 176 6.22 20.44 -16.89
N ARG A 177 6.75 20.93 -15.76
CA ARG A 177 8.10 20.62 -15.26
C ARG A 177 8.33 19.16 -14.85
N PHE A 178 7.26 18.37 -14.72
CA PHE A 178 7.33 16.95 -14.32
C PHE A 178 7.24 16.00 -15.54
N GLU A 179 7.25 16.52 -16.76
CA GLU A 179 7.21 15.73 -18.00
C GLU A 179 8.55 15.03 -18.28
N ALA A 180 9.66 15.60 -17.82
CA ALA A 180 10.97 15.00 -17.95
C ALA A 180 11.12 13.74 -17.08
N PRO A 181 11.88 12.73 -17.53
CA PRO A 181 12.17 11.57 -16.72
C PRO A 181 12.98 11.94 -15.47
N ILE A 182 12.69 11.27 -14.36
CA ILE A 182 13.44 11.36 -13.11
C ILE A 182 14.43 10.21 -13.07
N LYS A 183 15.69 10.52 -12.76
CA LYS A 183 16.72 9.51 -12.58
C LYS A 183 16.66 9.00 -11.14
N VAL A 184 16.66 7.68 -10.99
CA VAL A 184 16.71 7.01 -9.70
C VAL A 184 18.04 6.30 -9.58
N TRP A 185 18.69 6.48 -8.44
CA TRP A 185 19.90 5.77 -8.03
C TRP A 185 19.58 4.90 -6.83
N GLY A 186 20.04 3.65 -6.86
CA GLY A 186 19.98 2.74 -5.73
C GLY A 186 21.35 2.11 -5.46
N GLU A 187 21.57 1.73 -4.20
CA GLU A 187 22.72 0.93 -3.80
C GLU A 187 22.53 -0.52 -4.27
N ASN A 188 23.53 -1.12 -4.91
CA ASN A 188 23.57 -2.55 -5.19
C ASN A 188 24.51 -3.23 -4.17
N TYR A 189 23.93 -3.84 -3.13
CA TYR A 189 24.70 -4.51 -2.08
C TYR A 189 25.49 -5.74 -2.57
N LEU A 190 25.13 -6.33 -3.71
CA LEU A 190 25.79 -7.53 -4.24
C LEU A 190 27.05 -7.25 -5.06
N ASP A 191 27.14 -6.09 -5.73
CA ASP A 191 28.22 -5.79 -6.71
C ASP A 191 29.07 -4.54 -6.38
N LEU A 192 28.94 -3.95 -5.18
CA LEU A 192 29.66 -2.72 -4.79
C LEU A 192 29.53 -1.56 -5.80
N GLY A 193 28.42 -1.53 -6.56
CA GLY A 193 28.16 -0.58 -7.63
C GLY A 193 26.83 0.17 -7.46
N TYR A 194 26.68 1.31 -8.13
CA TYR A 194 25.42 2.04 -8.18
C TYR A 194 24.60 1.59 -9.39
N ILE A 195 23.36 1.17 -9.14
CA ILE A 195 22.38 0.93 -10.22
C ILE A 195 21.54 2.19 -10.42
N SER A 196 21.26 2.54 -11.67
CA SER A 196 20.34 3.62 -11.99
C SER A 196 19.34 3.23 -13.07
N TRP A 197 18.15 3.81 -12.96
CA TRP A 197 17.05 3.69 -13.91
C TRP A 197 16.27 5.00 -13.97
N TYR A 198 15.28 5.05 -14.85
CA TYR A 198 14.45 6.24 -15.02
C TYR A 198 12.99 5.90 -14.72
N ILE A 199 12.29 6.88 -14.17
CA ILE A 199 10.84 6.86 -13.93
C ILE A 199 10.22 8.13 -14.49
N TYR A 200 8.89 8.15 -14.60
CA TYR A 200 8.14 9.35 -14.90
C TYR A 200 7.19 9.69 -13.75
N LEU A 201 7.01 10.99 -13.48
CA LEU A 201 5.98 11.49 -12.56
C LEU A 201 4.72 11.93 -13.30
N VAL A 202 4.82 12.21 -14.60
CA VAL A 202 3.69 12.44 -15.51
C VAL A 202 3.80 11.47 -16.66
N ARG A 203 2.69 10.86 -17.10
CA ARG A 203 2.74 9.98 -18.28
C ARG A 203 3.14 10.80 -19.51
N PRO A 204 4.20 10.40 -20.25
CA PRO A 204 4.57 11.11 -21.46
C PRO A 204 3.47 10.97 -22.52
N GLN A 205 3.14 12.08 -23.19
CA GLN A 205 2.05 12.15 -24.18
C GLN A 205 2.43 11.52 -25.54
N THR A 206 3.72 11.31 -25.80
CA THR A 206 4.20 10.74 -27.06
C THR A 206 4.32 9.21 -26.95
N PRO A 207 3.64 8.43 -27.81
CA PRO A 207 3.91 6.99 -27.88
C PRO A 207 5.36 6.79 -28.29
N LEU A 208 6.06 5.87 -27.63
CA LEU A 208 7.39 5.40 -28.05
C LEU A 208 7.34 5.12 -29.55
N ILE A 209 8.03 5.94 -30.35
CA ILE A 209 8.12 5.77 -31.80
C ILE A 209 8.68 4.37 -32.04
N ARG A 210 7.85 3.45 -32.54
CA ARG A 210 8.37 2.21 -33.12
C ARG A 210 9.17 2.64 -34.35
N PRO A 211 10.42 2.20 -34.51
CA PRO A 211 11.15 2.45 -35.75
C PRO A 211 10.28 1.96 -36.92
N LYS A 212 10.10 2.79 -37.94
CA LYS A 212 9.53 2.33 -39.20
C LYS A 212 10.49 1.27 -39.78
N ASP A 213 9.94 0.20 -40.33
CA ASP A 213 10.72 -0.81 -41.02
C ASP A 213 11.54 -0.14 -42.14
N GLY A 214 12.87 -0.16 -42.02
CA GLY A 214 13.78 0.29 -43.09
C GLY A 214 14.81 1.37 -42.74
N GLU A 215 14.80 1.99 -41.56
CA GLU A 215 15.91 2.90 -41.17
C GLU A 215 17.01 2.17 -40.38
N SER A 216 18.16 2.01 -41.03
CA SER A 216 19.35 1.33 -40.52
C SER A 216 20.01 2.06 -39.34
N THR A 217 20.12 1.31 -38.24
CA THR A 217 21.28 1.19 -37.34
C THR A 217 21.92 2.47 -36.81
N HIS A 218 21.22 3.16 -35.91
CA HIS A 218 21.89 3.63 -34.69
C HIS A 218 21.05 3.18 -33.49
N ASN A 219 21.31 1.97 -33.01
CA ASN A 219 20.83 1.60 -31.68
C ASN A 219 21.56 2.53 -30.70
N PRO A 220 20.87 3.39 -29.92
CA PRO A 220 21.53 3.99 -28.78
C PRO A 220 21.86 2.84 -27.84
N ILE A 221 23.15 2.50 -27.75
CA ILE A 221 23.71 1.44 -26.89
C ILE A 221 23.27 1.64 -25.42
N ASN A 222 22.82 2.86 -25.06
CA ASN A 222 22.27 3.23 -23.76
C ASN A 222 20.79 3.69 -23.86
N LYS A 223 19.85 2.82 -24.24
CA LYS A 223 18.44 3.14 -23.98
C LYS A 223 18.21 3.19 -22.46
N PRO A 224 17.73 4.32 -21.89
CA PRO A 224 17.45 4.39 -20.47
C PRO A 224 16.39 3.35 -20.11
N LYS A 225 16.69 2.47 -19.14
CA LYS A 225 15.70 1.52 -18.61
C LYS A 225 14.64 2.32 -17.86
N ILE A 226 13.51 2.56 -18.51
CA ILE A 226 12.32 3.13 -17.86
C ILE A 226 11.66 1.99 -17.08
N LYS A 227 11.67 2.07 -15.74
CA LYS A 227 11.06 1.05 -14.87
C LYS A 227 9.67 1.44 -14.37
N GLY A 228 9.47 2.72 -14.05
CA GLY A 228 8.24 3.19 -13.42
C GLY A 228 7.46 4.16 -14.31
N LEU A 229 6.29 3.75 -14.78
CA LEU A 229 5.29 4.67 -15.34
C LEU A 229 4.27 5.04 -14.26
N PRO A 230 3.86 6.31 -14.18
CA PRO A 230 2.94 6.74 -13.14
C PRO A 230 1.52 6.27 -13.44
N GLN A 231 0.78 5.99 -12.38
CA GLN A 231 -0.61 5.57 -12.42
C GLN A 231 -1.43 6.41 -11.44
N GLN A 232 -2.63 6.78 -11.86
CA GLN A 232 -3.58 7.45 -10.98
C GLN A 232 -4.32 6.39 -10.16
N ARG A 233 -4.45 6.64 -8.86
CA ARG A 233 -5.15 5.80 -7.90
C ARG A 233 -6.61 6.26 -7.75
N ASN A 234 -7.44 5.35 -7.24
CA ASN A 234 -8.85 5.64 -6.95
C ASN A 234 -9.05 6.68 -5.84
N ASP A 235 -8.05 6.87 -4.97
CA ASP A 235 -8.05 7.88 -3.91
C ASP A 235 -7.56 9.27 -4.39
N GLY A 236 -7.35 9.43 -5.70
CA GLY A 236 -6.93 10.68 -6.33
C GLY A 236 -5.43 10.98 -6.20
N TRP A 237 -4.65 10.11 -5.55
CA TRP A 237 -3.20 10.17 -5.54
C TRP A 237 -2.61 9.56 -6.82
N MET A 238 -1.38 9.93 -7.15
CA MET A 238 -0.55 9.27 -8.15
C MET A 238 0.41 8.30 -7.46
N GLU A 239 0.77 7.23 -8.15
CA GLU A 239 1.84 6.33 -7.73
C GLU A 239 2.79 5.98 -8.87
N VAL A 240 4.05 5.70 -8.53
CA VAL A 240 5.03 5.14 -9.45
C VAL A 240 5.94 4.17 -8.72
N VAL A 241 6.26 3.04 -9.34
CA VAL A 241 7.25 2.10 -8.81
C VAL A 241 8.62 2.76 -8.84
N ILE A 242 9.24 2.88 -7.68
CA ILE A 242 10.59 3.42 -7.52
C ILE A 242 11.61 2.33 -7.26
N TRP A 243 11.24 1.18 -6.71
CA TRP A 243 12.17 0.08 -6.41
C TRP A 243 11.44 -1.26 -6.28
N GLU A 244 12.15 -2.37 -6.54
CA GLU A 244 11.64 -3.73 -6.43
C GLU A 244 12.67 -4.58 -5.68
N PHE A 245 12.21 -5.47 -4.80
CA PHE A 245 13.08 -6.31 -3.99
C PHE A 245 12.41 -7.64 -3.64
N ASN A 246 13.21 -8.66 -3.29
CA ASN A 246 12.73 -9.97 -2.88
C ASN A 246 12.96 -10.17 -1.38
N THR A 247 11.97 -10.71 -0.68
CA THR A 247 12.04 -11.05 0.74
C THR A 247 12.57 -12.48 0.94
N ALA A 248 13.87 -12.69 0.69
CA ALA A 248 14.56 -13.88 1.18
C ALA A 248 14.82 -13.77 2.70
N THR A 249 14.78 -14.89 3.41
CA THR A 249 14.26 -15.00 4.79
C THR A 249 15.09 -14.43 5.95
N THR A 250 16.27 -13.84 5.76
CA THR A 250 17.15 -13.58 6.92
C THR A 250 17.91 -12.25 6.94
N GLU A 251 17.80 -11.41 5.93
CA GLU A 251 18.56 -10.15 5.89
C GLU A 251 17.68 -8.91 6.03
N PRO A 252 18.13 -7.88 6.76
CA PRO A 252 17.46 -6.59 6.78
C PRO A 252 17.45 -5.97 5.38
N ILE A 253 16.28 -5.52 4.95
CA ILE A 253 16.10 -4.91 3.63
C ILE A 253 16.24 -3.39 3.79
N TYR A 254 17.36 -2.86 3.33
CA TYR A 254 17.63 -1.42 3.32
C TYR A 254 17.20 -0.80 2.00
N MET A 255 16.33 0.20 2.08
CA MET A 255 15.93 1.03 0.96
C MET A 255 16.72 2.35 1.01
N GLY A 256 17.78 2.43 0.22
CA GLY A 256 18.54 3.67 -0.01
C GLY A 256 18.38 4.11 -1.46
N LEU A 257 17.52 5.10 -1.71
CA LEU A 257 17.27 5.61 -3.07
C LEU A 257 17.46 7.13 -3.14
N GLN A 258 18.02 7.58 -4.24
CA GLN A 258 18.08 8.99 -4.61
C GLN A 258 17.33 9.20 -5.92
N LEU A 259 16.36 10.11 -5.89
CA LEU A 259 15.59 10.55 -7.05
C LEU A 259 16.03 11.98 -7.39
N GLU A 260 16.39 12.19 -8.65
CA GLU A 260 16.95 13.46 -9.12
C GLU A 260 16.40 13.82 -10.49
N THR A 261 16.08 15.09 -10.67
CA THR A 261 15.70 15.64 -11.97
C THR A 261 16.88 15.57 -12.95
N CYS A 262 16.63 15.25 -14.21
CA CYS A 262 17.69 15.22 -15.23
C CYS A 262 18.21 16.62 -15.62
N GLY A 263 17.69 17.69 -15.00
CA GLY A 263 18.08 19.09 -15.22
C GLY A 263 18.05 19.89 -13.92
N VAL A 264 18.21 21.22 -14.04
CA VAL A 264 18.30 22.15 -12.89
C VAL A 264 16.96 22.47 -12.22
N GLU A 265 15.86 21.92 -12.74
CA GLU A 265 14.52 22.21 -12.24
C GLU A 265 14.27 21.52 -10.90
N LYS A 266 13.69 22.25 -9.96
CA LYS A 266 13.24 21.67 -8.69
C LYS A 266 11.91 20.94 -8.88
N LEU A 267 11.70 19.90 -8.09
CA LEU A 267 10.41 19.22 -7.91
C LEU A 267 9.44 20.05 -7.05
N SER A 268 9.38 21.37 -7.28
CA SER A 268 8.60 22.31 -6.49
C SER A 268 7.10 22.02 -6.54
N GLY A 269 6.47 22.00 -5.36
CA GLY A 269 5.03 21.82 -5.23
C GLY A 269 4.55 20.38 -5.32
N LEU A 270 5.46 19.42 -5.49
CA LEU A 270 5.15 17.99 -5.40
C LEU A 270 4.71 17.67 -3.96
N ILE A 271 3.51 17.12 -3.79
CA ILE A 271 3.00 16.72 -2.48
C ILE A 271 3.21 15.23 -2.34
N ILE A 272 3.97 14.80 -1.34
CA ILE A 272 4.32 13.39 -1.13
C ILE A 272 3.60 12.90 0.12
N GLN A 273 2.84 11.81 -0.05
CA GLN A 273 2.20 11.12 1.06
C GLN A 273 3.18 10.18 1.77
N GLY A 274 3.98 9.46 0.98
CA GLY A 274 4.89 8.46 1.51
C GLY A 274 5.34 7.43 0.47
N ILE A 275 5.84 6.30 0.97
CA ILE A 275 6.24 5.14 0.17
C ILE A 275 5.37 3.96 0.58
N GLU A 276 4.65 3.39 -0.39
CA GLU A 276 3.86 2.18 -0.20
C GLU A 276 4.63 0.95 -0.68
N ILE A 277 4.70 -0.06 0.17
CA ILE A 277 5.38 -1.34 -0.07
C ILE A 277 4.30 -2.41 -0.15
N ARG A 278 4.16 -3.01 -1.34
CA ARG A 278 3.17 -4.07 -1.60
C ARG A 278 3.70 -5.14 -2.57
N PRO A 279 3.19 -6.38 -2.48
CA PRO A 279 3.57 -7.45 -3.40
C PRO A 279 3.23 -7.13 -4.87
N ILE A 280 3.97 -7.75 -5.79
CA ILE A 280 3.74 -7.70 -7.23
C ILE A 280 3.61 -9.09 -7.85
#